data_AF-A0AAW7IC54-F1
#
_entry.id   AF-A0AAW7IC54-F1
#
_cell.length_a   1.000
_cell.length_b   1.000
_cell.length_c   1.000
_cell.angle_alpha   90.00
_cell.angle_beta   90.00
_cell.angle_gamma   90.00
#
_symmetry.space_group_name_H-M   'P 1'
#
loop_
_entity.id
_entity.type
_entity.pdbx_description
1 polymer ?
#
loop_
_entity_poly.entity_id
_entity_poly.type
_entity_poly.pdbx_seq_one_letter_code
_entity_poly.pdbx_strand_id
1 'polypeptide(L)'
;MGYIMEKEELLPLLNSSDIRICDCRFQLGSPDAGHNEYEKDHISGAVYFDLEKDLSGQVHKHGGRHPLPDLEKFKDKLESNGISNDTVLIAYDGGEGSFASRFVWLLSYLGHQKVYVLNGGYRAWKDAGYPIDSNQTNNSTREYHIDLNETVLASFQKVKDYTMNRPDHIVLMDSRESKRYEGIEEPIDKKAGHIPGAVNKVWTNVLDNGYYKKKEDLQENFTGIGRDKEIIVYCGSGVTASPNYIALKEAGFKDVKIYVGSFSDWISYDDNPIE
;
A
#
# COMPACT_ATOMS: atom_id res chain seq x y z
N MET A 1 5.48 10.61 -12.90
CA MET A 1 4.61 11.28 -11.91
C MET A 1 4.91 10.64 -10.58
N GLY A 2 4.91 11.44 -9.50
CA GLY A 2 5.09 10.91 -8.15
C GLY A 2 3.78 10.31 -7.61
N TYR A 3 3.87 9.63 -6.49
CA TYR A 3 2.82 8.99 -5.71
C TYR A 3 2.60 9.69 -4.36
N ILE A 4 3.29 10.80 -4.11
CA ILE A 4 3.24 11.54 -2.84
C ILE A 4 2.77 12.96 -3.14
N MET A 5 1.88 13.47 -2.29
CA MET A 5 1.39 14.85 -2.32
C MET A 5 1.60 15.49 -0.95
N GLU A 6 2.11 16.72 -0.93
CA GLU A 6 2.25 17.49 0.30
C GLU A 6 0.92 18.13 0.74
N LYS A 7 0.73 18.31 2.04
CA LYS A 7 -0.49 18.93 2.60
C LYS A 7 -0.72 20.35 2.08
N GLU A 8 0.34 21.10 1.80
CA GLU A 8 0.28 22.43 1.20
C GLU A 8 -0.28 22.40 -0.23
N GLU A 9 -0.11 21.29 -0.96
CA GLU A 9 -0.66 21.09 -2.31
C GLU A 9 -2.14 20.68 -2.26
N LEU A 10 -2.56 19.91 -1.24
CA LEU A 10 -3.95 19.49 -1.05
C LEU A 10 -4.85 20.63 -0.55
N LEU A 11 -4.35 21.49 0.34
CA LEU A 11 -5.14 22.56 0.97
C LEU A 11 -5.95 23.44 -0.02
N PRO A 12 -5.39 23.98 -1.11
CA PRO A 12 -6.16 24.78 -2.07
C PRO A 12 -7.18 23.97 -2.87
N LEU A 13 -7.12 22.63 -2.85
CA LEU A 13 -7.97 21.73 -3.64
C LEU A 13 -9.18 21.19 -2.88
N LEU A 14 -9.31 21.44 -1.57
CA LEU A 14 -10.35 20.84 -0.71
C LEU A 14 -11.78 20.97 -1.24
N ASN A 15 -12.09 22.05 -1.95
CA ASN A 15 -13.42 22.32 -2.50
C ASN A 15 -13.58 21.91 -3.97
N SER A 16 -12.57 21.27 -4.56
CA SER A 16 -12.61 20.81 -5.95
C SER A 16 -13.49 19.57 -6.08
N SER A 17 -14.38 19.57 -7.07
CA SER A 17 -15.21 18.41 -7.44
C SER A 17 -14.44 17.29 -8.14
N ASP A 18 -13.17 17.55 -8.47
CA ASP A 18 -12.32 16.66 -9.26
C ASP A 18 -11.35 15.87 -8.38
N ILE A 19 -11.35 16.12 -7.07
CA ILE A 19 -10.54 15.38 -6.10
C ILE A 19 -11.43 14.51 -5.20
N ARG A 20 -10.83 13.45 -4.64
CA ARG A 20 -11.39 12.73 -3.50
C ARG A 20 -10.30 12.42 -2.50
N ILE A 21 -10.57 12.78 -1.25
CA ILE A 21 -9.70 12.47 -0.12
C ILE A 21 -10.17 11.13 0.46
N CYS A 22 -9.26 10.19 0.67
CA CYS A 22 -9.56 8.83 1.09
C CYS A 22 -8.89 8.57 2.45
N ASP A 23 -9.69 8.45 3.49
CA ASP A 23 -9.23 8.07 4.82
C ASP A 23 -9.06 6.55 4.87
N CYS A 24 -7.83 6.10 5.10
CA CYS A 24 -7.43 4.71 5.23
C CYS A 24 -6.89 4.40 6.63
N ARG A 25 -7.19 5.22 7.65
CA ARG A 25 -6.80 4.94 9.03
C ARG A 25 -7.31 3.57 9.45
N PHE A 26 -6.45 2.79 10.07
CA PHE A 26 -6.75 1.44 10.53
C PHE A 26 -5.84 1.06 11.69
N GLN A 27 -6.29 0.14 12.54
CA GLN A 27 -5.47 -0.40 13.63
C GLN A 27 -5.57 -1.91 13.67
N LEU A 28 -4.43 -2.59 13.53
CA LEU A 28 -4.35 -4.04 13.62
C LEU A 28 -4.84 -4.54 14.98
N GLY A 29 -5.71 -5.55 14.96
CA GLY A 29 -6.31 -6.12 16.16
C GLY A 29 -7.43 -5.26 16.79
N SER A 30 -7.83 -4.15 16.15
CA SER A 30 -8.94 -3.30 16.60
C SER A 30 -9.83 -2.91 15.41
N PRO A 31 -10.71 -3.81 14.94
CA PRO A 31 -11.40 -3.70 13.65
C PRO A 31 -12.15 -2.39 13.41
N ASP A 32 -12.74 -1.80 14.45
CA ASP A 32 -13.56 -0.59 14.31
C ASP A 32 -12.80 0.70 14.66
N ALA A 33 -11.53 0.61 15.08
CA ALA A 33 -10.77 1.78 15.53
C ALA A 33 -10.63 2.85 14.44
N GLY A 34 -10.24 2.46 13.22
CA GLY A 34 -10.10 3.39 12.09
C GLY A 34 -11.41 4.09 11.74
N HIS A 35 -12.52 3.33 11.71
CA HIS A 35 -13.85 3.91 11.45
C HIS A 35 -14.28 4.86 12.57
N ASN A 36 -14.05 4.50 13.82
CA ASN A 36 -14.36 5.37 14.97
C ASN A 36 -13.52 6.66 14.95
N GLU A 37 -12.26 6.59 14.52
CA GLU A 37 -11.42 7.76 14.32
C GLU A 37 -11.93 8.65 13.19
N TYR A 38 -12.36 8.06 12.07
CA TYR A 38 -13.01 8.78 10.97
C TYR A 38 -14.29 9.50 11.41
N GLU A 39 -15.21 8.82 12.08
CA GLU A 39 -16.47 9.42 12.55
C GLU A 39 -16.24 10.52 13.59
N LYS A 40 -15.17 10.42 14.39
CA LYS A 40 -14.79 11.46 15.35
C LYS A 40 -14.33 12.74 14.65
N ASP A 41 -13.33 12.63 13.77
CA ASP A 41 -12.83 13.72 12.94
C ASP A 41 -11.99 13.18 11.77
N HIS A 42 -12.09 13.79 10.60
CA HIS A 42 -11.35 13.44 9.39
C HIS A 42 -11.01 14.70 8.58
N ILE A 43 -10.17 14.59 7.56
CA ILE A 43 -9.91 15.72 6.64
C ILE A 43 -11.22 16.07 5.93
N SER A 44 -11.62 17.34 5.93
CA SER A 44 -12.92 17.76 5.38
C SER A 44 -13.16 17.23 3.95
N GLY A 45 -14.30 16.56 3.75
CA GLY A 45 -14.69 15.97 2.45
C GLY A 45 -14.11 14.58 2.17
N ALA A 46 -13.39 13.99 3.14
CA ALA A 46 -12.87 12.63 3.02
C ALA A 46 -14.00 11.58 3.00
N VAL A 47 -13.65 10.42 2.46
CA VAL A 47 -14.46 9.20 2.47
C VAL A 47 -13.62 8.06 3.05
N TYR A 48 -14.24 7.11 3.73
CA TYR A 48 -13.52 6.06 4.47
C TYR A 48 -13.38 4.75 3.69
N PHE A 49 -12.17 4.21 3.70
CA PHE A 49 -11.79 2.91 3.13
C PHE A 49 -11.08 2.05 4.18
N ASP A 50 -11.75 1.00 4.62
CA ASP A 50 -11.30 0.05 5.62
C ASP A 50 -10.36 -1.00 5.03
N LEU A 51 -9.24 -1.27 5.71
CA LEU A 51 -8.24 -2.23 5.25
C LEU A 51 -8.83 -3.63 5.01
N GLU A 52 -9.66 -4.11 5.94
CA GLU A 52 -10.16 -5.49 5.94
C GLU A 52 -11.44 -5.63 5.12
N LYS A 53 -12.32 -4.62 5.16
CA LYS A 53 -13.62 -4.67 4.48
C LYS A 53 -13.55 -4.24 3.02
N ASP A 54 -12.64 -3.33 2.68
CA ASP A 54 -12.60 -2.70 1.36
C ASP A 54 -11.29 -2.98 0.59
N LEU A 55 -10.14 -2.96 1.27
CA LEU A 55 -8.81 -3.09 0.63
C LEU A 55 -8.25 -4.52 0.64
N SER A 56 -9.01 -5.45 1.23
CA SER A 56 -8.68 -6.86 1.36
C SER A 56 -9.88 -7.74 1.04
N GLY A 57 -9.60 -8.94 0.52
CA GLY A 57 -10.60 -9.97 0.25
C GLY A 57 -10.74 -10.98 1.38
N GLN A 58 -11.60 -11.97 1.15
CA GLN A 58 -11.75 -13.10 2.06
C GLN A 58 -10.45 -13.92 2.15
N VAL A 59 -10.00 -14.20 3.36
CA VAL A 59 -8.85 -15.08 3.61
C VAL A 59 -9.22 -16.52 3.27
N HIS A 60 -8.40 -17.16 2.45
CA HIS A 60 -8.49 -18.58 2.10
C HIS A 60 -7.26 -19.34 2.59
N LYS A 61 -7.17 -20.64 2.26
CA LYS A 61 -5.98 -21.44 2.58
C LYS A 61 -4.70 -20.85 1.97
N HIS A 62 -4.80 -20.34 0.74
CA HIS A 62 -3.74 -19.68 -0.02
C HIS A 62 -4.19 -18.26 -0.41
N GLY A 63 -3.27 -17.40 -0.80
CA GLY A 63 -3.50 -16.00 -1.16
C GLY A 63 -3.14 -14.98 -0.07
N GLY A 64 -2.71 -15.46 1.11
CA GLY A 64 -2.20 -14.64 2.20
C GLY A 64 -3.28 -14.05 3.10
N ARG A 65 -2.87 -13.30 4.13
CA ARG A 65 -3.80 -12.73 5.13
C ARG A 65 -4.57 -11.49 4.68
N HIS A 66 -4.10 -10.76 3.66
CA HIS A 66 -4.80 -9.61 3.10
C HIS A 66 -4.84 -9.75 1.56
N PRO A 67 -5.60 -10.74 1.04
CA PRO A 67 -5.68 -10.98 -0.40
C PRO A 67 -6.34 -9.79 -1.11
N LEU A 68 -6.31 -9.77 -2.45
CA LEU A 68 -7.03 -8.75 -3.23
C LEU A 68 -8.54 -8.76 -2.88
N PRO A 69 -9.19 -7.59 -2.79
CA PRO A 69 -10.63 -7.53 -2.58
C PRO A 69 -11.39 -8.04 -3.82
N ASP A 70 -12.69 -8.28 -3.63
CA ASP A 70 -13.64 -8.42 -4.73
C ASP A 70 -13.66 -7.10 -5.51
N LEU A 71 -13.16 -7.13 -6.75
CA LEU A 71 -12.93 -5.93 -7.54
C LEU A 71 -14.23 -5.22 -7.94
N GLU A 72 -15.33 -5.95 -8.11
CA GLU A 72 -16.62 -5.35 -8.43
C GLU A 72 -17.20 -4.64 -7.20
N LYS A 73 -17.09 -5.23 -6.01
CA LYS A 73 -17.49 -4.54 -4.76
C LYS A 73 -16.64 -3.32 -4.49
N PHE A 74 -15.33 -3.41 -4.74
CA PHE A 74 -14.44 -2.28 -4.57
C PHE A 74 -14.78 -1.16 -5.57
N LYS A 75 -15.06 -1.51 -6.83
CA LYS A 75 -15.58 -0.57 -7.85
C LYS A 75 -16.87 0.10 -7.38
N ASP A 76 -17.87 -0.65 -6.94
CA ASP A 76 -19.14 -0.09 -6.45
C ASP A 76 -18.91 0.92 -5.31
N LYS A 77 -17.92 0.65 -4.45
CA LYS A 77 -17.53 1.58 -3.39
C LYS A 77 -16.82 2.83 -3.92
N LEU A 78 -15.96 2.72 -4.93
CA LEU A 78 -15.39 3.89 -5.60
C LEU A 78 -16.51 4.76 -6.21
N GLU A 79 -17.39 4.13 -6.99
CA GLU A 79 -18.49 4.79 -7.69
C GLU A 79 -19.44 5.51 -6.73
N SER A 80 -19.86 4.86 -5.64
CA SER A 80 -20.73 5.45 -4.61
C SER A 80 -20.09 6.60 -3.82
N ASN A 81 -18.76 6.67 -3.81
CA ASN A 81 -18.01 7.80 -3.25
C ASN A 81 -17.70 8.89 -4.29
N GLY A 82 -18.34 8.84 -5.47
CA GLY A 82 -18.20 9.82 -6.54
C GLY A 82 -16.82 9.80 -7.20
N ILE A 83 -16.14 8.66 -7.21
CA ILE A 83 -14.84 8.47 -7.85
C ILE A 83 -15.06 7.91 -9.26
N SER A 84 -14.51 8.61 -10.26
CA SER A 84 -14.36 8.10 -11.63
C SER A 84 -12.87 7.95 -11.97
N ASN A 85 -12.55 7.44 -13.15
CA ASN A 85 -11.16 7.27 -13.60
C ASN A 85 -10.36 8.58 -13.69
N ASP A 86 -11.03 9.74 -13.80
CA ASP A 86 -10.40 11.05 -13.90
C ASP A 86 -10.19 11.77 -12.56
N THR A 87 -10.86 11.30 -11.51
CA THR A 87 -10.76 11.86 -10.15
C THR A 87 -9.32 11.78 -9.65
N VAL A 88 -8.82 12.86 -9.04
CA VAL A 88 -7.55 12.83 -8.31
C VAL A 88 -7.79 12.25 -6.92
N LEU A 89 -7.17 11.13 -6.60
CA LEU A 89 -7.31 10.46 -5.32
C LEU A 89 -6.13 10.79 -4.41
N ILE A 90 -6.43 11.22 -3.18
CA ILE A 90 -5.43 11.50 -2.15
C ILE A 90 -5.76 10.66 -0.92
N ALA A 91 -5.00 9.58 -0.72
CA ALA A 91 -5.15 8.68 0.41
C ALA A 91 -4.29 9.11 1.60
N TYR A 92 -4.82 8.97 2.81
CA TYR A 92 -4.06 9.19 4.04
C TYR A 92 -4.39 8.13 5.09
N ASP A 93 -3.47 7.91 6.03
CA ASP A 93 -3.72 7.19 7.27
C ASP A 93 -3.27 8.05 8.47
N GLY A 94 -3.02 7.46 9.63
CA GLY A 94 -2.65 8.21 10.84
C GLY A 94 -1.26 8.85 10.75
N GLY A 95 -0.47 8.48 9.73
CA GLY A 95 0.94 8.80 9.59
C GLY A 95 1.83 7.56 9.63
N GLU A 96 1.27 6.36 9.77
CA GLU A 96 2.00 5.10 9.62
C GLU A 96 2.45 4.89 8.17
N GLY A 97 1.69 5.39 7.21
CA GLY A 97 1.95 5.29 5.77
C GLY A 97 1.58 3.95 5.14
N SER A 98 1.37 2.88 5.92
CA SER A 98 1.13 1.55 5.35
C SER A 98 -0.24 1.37 4.69
N PHE A 99 -1.29 1.96 5.26
CA PHE A 99 -2.66 1.70 4.82
C PHE A 99 -3.04 2.59 3.63
N ALA A 100 -2.65 3.86 3.68
CA ALA A 100 -2.78 4.76 2.55
C ALA A 100 -2.01 4.21 1.33
N SER A 101 -0.79 3.69 1.54
CA SER A 101 0.00 3.11 0.46
C SER A 101 -0.63 1.86 -0.14
N ARG A 102 -1.29 1.03 0.69
CA ARG A 102 -2.05 -0.13 0.22
C ARG A 102 -3.19 0.30 -0.70
N PHE A 103 -3.93 1.35 -0.33
CA PHE A 103 -4.94 1.94 -1.20
C PHE A 103 -4.33 2.40 -2.53
N VAL A 104 -3.26 3.21 -2.49
CA VAL A 104 -2.60 3.73 -3.70
C VAL A 104 -2.09 2.62 -4.63
N TRP A 105 -1.50 1.56 -4.08
CA TRP A 105 -1.08 0.42 -4.88
C TRP A 105 -2.27 -0.31 -5.50
N LEU A 106 -3.35 -0.53 -4.75
CA LEU A 106 -4.56 -1.18 -5.29
C LEU A 106 -5.15 -0.37 -6.44
N LEU A 107 -5.24 0.95 -6.31
CA LEU A 107 -5.71 1.83 -7.39
C LEU A 107 -4.75 1.81 -8.59
N SER A 108 -3.43 1.72 -8.35
CA SER A 108 -2.45 1.53 -9.43
C SER A 108 -2.66 0.22 -10.17
N TYR A 109 -3.04 -0.86 -9.48
CA TYR A 109 -3.40 -2.15 -10.05
C TYR A 109 -4.71 -2.09 -10.86
N LEU A 110 -5.68 -1.28 -10.44
CA LEU A 110 -6.91 -1.01 -11.18
C LEU A 110 -6.72 -0.04 -12.38
N GLY A 111 -5.48 0.37 -12.66
CA GLY A 111 -5.15 1.27 -13.77
C GLY A 111 -5.36 2.75 -13.49
N HIS A 112 -5.69 3.12 -12.25
CA HIS A 112 -5.91 4.51 -11.87
C HIS A 112 -4.59 5.30 -11.85
N GLN A 113 -4.52 6.41 -12.59
CA GLN A 113 -3.26 7.13 -12.80
C GLN A 113 -3.03 8.28 -11.80
N LYS A 114 -4.09 8.94 -11.32
CA LYS A 114 -4.00 10.15 -10.49
C LYS A 114 -4.24 9.82 -9.01
N VAL A 115 -3.41 8.95 -8.44
CA VAL A 115 -3.54 8.52 -7.03
C VAL A 115 -2.27 8.77 -6.24
N TYR A 116 -2.42 9.37 -5.06
CA TYR A 116 -1.32 9.86 -4.23
C TYR A 116 -1.54 9.52 -2.76
N VAL A 117 -0.46 9.37 -1.99
CA VAL A 117 -0.46 9.39 -0.53
C VAL A 117 -0.24 10.83 -0.05
N LEU A 118 -1.04 11.29 0.90
CA LEU A 118 -0.80 12.55 1.61
C LEU A 118 0.39 12.39 2.56
N ASN A 119 1.46 13.14 2.30
CA ASN A 119 2.69 13.04 3.08
C ASN A 119 2.46 13.49 4.54
N GLY A 120 2.89 12.67 5.50
CA GLY A 120 2.67 12.90 6.94
C GLY A 120 1.26 12.54 7.46
N GLY A 121 0.34 12.16 6.57
CA GLY A 121 -1.00 11.67 6.91
C GLY A 121 -1.88 12.65 7.69
N TYR A 122 -2.86 12.09 8.40
CA TYR A 122 -3.83 12.84 9.21
C TYR A 122 -3.16 13.66 10.31
N ARG A 123 -2.12 13.12 10.96
CA ARG A 123 -1.40 13.81 12.04
C ARG A 123 -0.78 15.12 11.54
N ALA A 124 -0.02 15.07 10.44
CA ALA A 124 0.60 16.26 9.88
C ALA A 124 -0.41 17.32 9.44
N TRP A 125 -1.54 16.87 8.89
CA TRP A 125 -2.65 17.76 8.51
C TRP A 125 -3.26 18.47 9.73
N LYS A 126 -3.54 17.71 10.79
CA LYS A 126 -4.11 18.23 12.03
C LYS A 126 -3.15 19.17 12.76
N ASP A 127 -1.87 18.81 12.85
CA ASP A 127 -0.83 19.61 13.49
C ASP A 127 -0.61 20.96 12.77
N ALA A 128 -0.85 21.01 11.46
CA ALA A 128 -0.82 22.24 10.67
C ALA A 128 -2.05 23.14 10.89
N GLY A 129 -3.05 22.70 11.68
CA GLY A 129 -4.29 23.44 11.91
C GLY A 129 -5.20 23.52 10.69
N TYR A 130 -5.06 22.58 9.74
CA TYR A 130 -5.85 22.56 8.52
C TYR A 130 -7.27 22.01 8.74
N PRO A 131 -8.22 22.30 7.82
CA PRO A 131 -9.63 21.95 8.02
C PRO A 131 -9.86 20.46 8.26
N ILE A 132 -10.59 20.16 9.33
CA ILE A 132 -11.12 18.83 9.65
C ILE A 132 -12.62 18.93 9.88
N ASP A 133 -13.35 17.85 9.65
CA ASP A 133 -14.79 17.76 9.86
C ASP A 133 -15.16 16.39 10.45
N SER A 134 -16.39 16.24 10.91
CA SER A 134 -17.03 14.97 11.28
C SER A 134 -18.29 14.69 10.45
N ASN A 135 -18.66 15.59 9.52
CA ASN A 135 -19.81 15.41 8.66
C ASN A 135 -19.56 14.34 7.60
N GLN A 136 -20.54 13.47 7.36
CA GLN A 136 -20.45 12.53 6.25
C GLN A 136 -20.56 13.25 4.91
N THR A 137 -19.67 12.90 3.99
CA THR A 137 -19.68 13.43 2.63
C THR A 137 -20.76 12.75 1.80
N ASN A 138 -21.68 13.52 1.23
CA ASN A 138 -22.68 12.99 0.29
C ASN A 138 -22.22 13.26 -1.15
N ASN A 139 -21.71 12.23 -1.82
CA ASN A 139 -21.22 12.30 -3.18
C ASN A 139 -22.23 11.70 -4.16
N SER A 140 -22.41 12.33 -5.32
CA SER A 140 -23.17 11.71 -6.40
C SER A 140 -22.35 10.56 -6.99
N THR A 141 -23.01 9.43 -7.21
CA THR A 141 -22.40 8.27 -7.87
C THR A 141 -21.80 8.66 -9.23
N ARG A 142 -20.60 8.18 -9.52
CA ARG A 142 -19.95 8.31 -10.83
C ARG A 142 -19.56 6.93 -11.36
N GLU A 143 -19.42 6.81 -12.67
CA GLU A 143 -18.97 5.56 -13.30
C GLU A 143 -17.45 5.40 -13.17
N TYR A 144 -17.02 4.17 -12.90
CA TYR A 144 -15.62 3.78 -12.80
C TYR A 144 -15.35 2.52 -13.62
N HIS A 145 -14.38 2.59 -14.53
CA HIS A 145 -13.96 1.44 -15.34
C HIS A 145 -12.68 0.84 -14.78
N ILE A 146 -12.66 -0.49 -14.61
CA ILE A 146 -11.45 -1.21 -14.24
C ILE A 146 -10.64 -1.51 -15.50
N ASP A 147 -9.39 -1.04 -15.53
CA ASP A 147 -8.39 -1.40 -16.54
C ASP A 147 -7.15 -1.96 -15.83
N LEU A 148 -7.08 -3.29 -15.72
CA LEU A 148 -6.08 -3.93 -14.86
C LEU A 148 -4.67 -3.69 -15.37
N ASN A 149 -3.84 -3.08 -14.53
CA ASN A 149 -2.42 -2.96 -14.73
C ASN A 149 -1.70 -4.15 -14.08
N GLU A 150 -1.67 -5.29 -14.75
CA GLU A 150 -0.99 -6.49 -14.24
C GLU A 150 0.53 -6.29 -14.05
N THR A 151 1.12 -5.23 -14.60
CA THR A 151 2.55 -4.95 -14.48
C THR A 151 2.98 -4.58 -13.07
N VAL A 152 2.07 -4.26 -12.14
CA VAL A 152 2.38 -3.94 -10.73
C VAL A 152 2.12 -5.11 -9.77
N LEU A 153 1.67 -6.26 -10.28
CA LEU A 153 1.36 -7.46 -9.50
C LEU A 153 2.34 -8.58 -9.85
N ALA A 154 2.88 -9.24 -8.84
CA ALA A 154 3.62 -10.49 -9.01
C ALA A 154 2.76 -11.67 -8.52
N SER A 155 2.66 -12.71 -9.35
CA SER A 155 1.95 -13.93 -8.99
C SER A 155 2.79 -14.84 -8.08
N PHE A 156 2.12 -15.73 -7.34
CA PHE A 156 2.78 -16.80 -6.60
C PHE A 156 3.75 -17.60 -7.49
N GLN A 157 3.31 -17.99 -8.69
CA GLN A 157 4.12 -18.78 -9.62
C GLN A 157 5.41 -18.06 -9.99
N LYS A 158 5.34 -16.75 -10.22
CA LYS A 158 6.51 -15.93 -10.54
C LYS A 158 7.52 -15.89 -9.39
N VAL A 159 7.06 -15.75 -8.15
CA VAL A 159 7.94 -15.81 -6.96
C VAL A 159 8.52 -17.20 -6.77
N LYS A 160 7.75 -18.25 -7.08
CA LYS A 160 8.22 -19.63 -7.07
C LYS A 160 9.33 -19.86 -8.10
N ASP A 161 9.14 -19.38 -9.33
CA ASP A 161 10.13 -19.50 -10.41
C ASP A 161 11.40 -18.72 -10.10
N TYR A 162 11.29 -17.52 -9.52
CA TYR A 162 12.44 -16.79 -8.96
C TYR A 162 13.18 -17.63 -7.92
N THR A 163 12.42 -18.29 -7.03
CA THR A 163 12.98 -19.09 -5.94
C THR A 163 13.81 -20.27 -6.43
N MET A 164 13.36 -20.90 -7.51
CA MET A 164 14.04 -22.06 -8.09
C MET A 164 15.24 -21.69 -8.98
N ASN A 165 15.16 -20.56 -9.68
CA ASN A 165 16.11 -20.26 -10.77
C ASN A 165 17.08 -19.11 -10.49
N ARG A 166 16.80 -18.24 -9.51
CA ARG A 166 17.62 -17.08 -9.15
C ARG A 166 18.06 -16.21 -10.35
N PRO A 167 17.14 -15.76 -11.22
CA PRO A 167 17.52 -14.96 -12.36
C PRO A 167 18.11 -13.61 -11.91
N ASP A 168 19.28 -13.24 -12.46
CA ASP A 168 19.98 -12.00 -12.09
C ASP A 168 19.20 -10.71 -12.38
N HIS A 169 18.20 -10.75 -13.28
CA HIS A 169 17.39 -9.61 -13.68
C HIS A 169 16.18 -9.35 -12.78
N ILE A 170 15.94 -10.17 -11.74
CA ILE A 170 14.88 -9.99 -10.75
C ILE A 170 15.50 -9.82 -9.37
N VAL A 171 14.92 -8.95 -8.54
CA VAL A 171 15.21 -8.86 -7.11
C VAL A 171 13.92 -9.08 -6.34
N LEU A 172 13.92 -10.10 -5.47
CA LEU A 172 12.85 -10.28 -4.50
C LEU A 172 13.22 -9.55 -3.20
N MET A 173 12.32 -8.71 -2.70
CA MET A 173 12.54 -7.82 -1.56
C MET A 173 11.51 -8.06 -0.46
N ASP A 174 11.99 -8.44 0.72
CA ASP A 174 11.20 -8.53 1.94
C ASP A 174 11.17 -7.20 2.69
N SER A 175 9.97 -6.68 2.93
CA SER A 175 9.75 -5.40 3.61
C SER A 175 9.52 -5.53 5.12
N ARG A 176 9.49 -6.75 5.67
CA ARG A 176 9.35 -6.99 7.10
C ARG A 176 10.58 -6.50 7.88
N GLU A 177 10.42 -6.38 9.19
CA GLU A 177 11.53 -6.12 10.11
C GLU A 177 12.62 -7.19 9.97
N SER A 178 13.89 -6.79 10.13
CA SER A 178 15.04 -7.67 9.90
C SER A 178 15.01 -8.93 10.76
N LYS A 179 14.58 -8.83 12.02
CA LYS A 179 14.44 -10.01 12.90
C LYS A 179 13.44 -11.06 12.39
N ARG A 180 12.36 -10.61 11.73
CA ARG A 180 11.36 -11.50 11.13
C ARG A 180 11.90 -12.16 9.86
N TYR A 181 12.59 -11.38 9.04
CA TYR A 181 13.29 -11.85 7.85
C TYR A 181 14.36 -12.89 8.21
N GLU A 182 15.22 -12.62 9.21
CA GLU A 182 16.27 -13.52 9.69
C GLU A 182 15.74 -14.73 10.47
N GLY A 183 14.44 -14.80 10.73
CA GLY A 183 13.81 -15.88 11.50
C GLY A 183 14.18 -15.90 12.99
N ILE A 184 14.72 -14.80 13.52
CA ILE A 184 15.08 -14.65 14.94
C ILE A 184 13.83 -14.46 15.80
N GLU A 185 12.84 -13.73 15.30
CA GLU A 185 11.59 -13.42 16.00
C GLU A 185 10.43 -13.46 15.01
N GLU A 186 9.44 -14.32 15.24
CA GLU A 186 8.23 -14.37 14.40
C GLU A 186 6.97 -14.37 15.26
N PRO A 187 6.38 -13.18 15.51
CA PRO A 187 5.21 -13.06 16.37
C PRO A 187 3.87 -13.27 15.63
N ILE A 188 3.87 -13.40 14.30
CA ILE A 188 2.64 -13.39 13.48
C ILE A 188 2.49 -14.69 12.67
N ASP A 189 3.54 -15.13 12.00
CA ASP A 189 3.51 -16.21 11.02
C ASP A 189 3.82 -17.59 11.63
N LYS A 190 3.27 -18.67 11.03
CA LYS A 190 3.46 -20.06 11.53
C LYS A 190 4.87 -20.63 11.31
N LYS A 191 5.66 -20.00 10.45
CA LYS A 191 7.04 -20.37 10.13
C LYS A 191 7.88 -19.08 10.18
N ALA A 192 9.06 -19.13 10.78
CA ALA A 192 10.01 -18.02 10.83
C ALA A 192 10.98 -18.08 9.64
N GLY A 193 11.58 -16.94 9.27
CA GLY A 193 12.52 -16.83 8.14
C GLY A 193 11.91 -16.05 6.98
N HIS A 194 12.47 -16.20 5.78
CA HIS A 194 12.05 -15.47 4.59
C HIS A 194 11.99 -16.34 3.32
N ILE A 195 11.45 -15.77 2.24
CA ILE A 195 11.44 -16.45 0.95
C ILE A 195 12.89 -16.52 0.48
N PRO A 196 13.40 -17.73 0.17
CA PRO A 196 14.81 -17.91 -0.16
C PRO A 196 15.30 -16.91 -1.22
N GLY A 197 16.51 -16.39 -1.05
CA GLY A 197 17.16 -15.43 -1.96
C GLY A 197 16.53 -14.04 -2.00
N ALA A 198 15.57 -13.73 -1.14
CA ALA A 198 15.09 -12.36 -0.97
C ALA A 198 16.13 -11.50 -0.24
N VAL A 199 16.19 -10.21 -0.55
CA VAL A 199 16.94 -9.21 0.26
C VAL A 199 15.98 -8.50 1.22
N ASN A 200 16.46 -8.06 2.39
CA ASN A 200 15.65 -7.30 3.33
C ASN A 200 15.80 -5.78 3.16
N LYS A 201 14.67 -5.08 3.02
CA LYS A 201 14.58 -3.62 3.06
C LYS A 201 13.36 -3.24 3.89
N VAL A 202 13.56 -3.01 5.19
CA VAL A 202 12.46 -2.74 6.14
C VAL A 202 11.62 -1.55 5.68
N TRP A 203 10.31 -1.71 5.62
CA TRP A 203 9.38 -0.70 5.08
C TRP A 203 9.41 0.64 5.83
N THR A 204 9.68 0.64 7.13
CA THR A 204 9.76 1.88 7.92
C THR A 204 10.97 2.73 7.55
N ASN A 205 12.01 2.16 6.92
CA ASN A 205 13.20 2.89 6.54
C ASN A 205 12.95 3.91 5.41
N VAL A 206 11.81 3.83 4.71
CA VAL A 206 11.43 4.83 3.69
C VAL A 206 10.65 6.01 4.26
N LEU A 207 10.32 5.96 5.56
CA LEU A 207 9.62 7.00 6.28
C LEU A 207 10.55 7.64 7.33
N ASP A 208 10.29 8.90 7.65
CA ASP A 208 10.83 9.64 8.78
C ASP A 208 9.67 10.35 9.49
N ASN A 209 9.34 9.89 10.70
CA ASN A 209 8.22 10.43 11.51
C ASN A 209 6.87 10.51 10.76
N GLY A 210 6.62 9.54 9.88
CA GLY A 210 5.40 9.43 9.07
C GLY A 210 5.43 10.20 7.75
N TYR A 211 6.53 10.90 7.46
CA TYR A 211 6.78 11.51 6.16
C TYR A 211 7.61 10.57 5.31
N TYR A 212 7.31 10.45 4.03
CA TYR A 212 8.22 9.83 3.08
C TYR A 212 9.52 10.62 3.00
N LYS A 213 10.63 9.90 3.01
CA LYS A 213 11.95 10.51 2.83
C LYS A 213 12.07 11.10 1.42
N LYS A 214 12.98 12.05 1.27
CA LYS A 214 13.25 12.69 -0.03
C LYS A 214 13.87 11.70 -1.01
N LYS A 215 13.74 12.00 -2.29
CA LYS A 215 14.21 11.15 -3.39
C LYS A 215 15.66 10.68 -3.19
N GLU A 216 16.56 11.58 -2.79
CA GLU A 216 17.98 11.28 -2.59
C GLU A 216 18.18 10.23 -1.49
N ASP A 217 17.49 10.38 -0.36
CA ASP A 217 17.53 9.44 0.77
C ASP A 217 16.89 8.09 0.42
N LEU A 218 15.83 8.09 -0.39
CA LEU A 218 15.22 6.85 -0.90
C LEU A 218 16.18 6.13 -1.85
N GLN A 219 16.87 6.87 -2.72
CA GLN A 219 17.89 6.30 -3.59
C GLN A 219 19.03 5.68 -2.79
N GLU A 220 19.45 6.32 -1.71
CA GLU A 220 20.44 5.77 -0.78
C GLU A 220 19.93 4.50 -0.10
N ASN A 221 18.68 4.50 0.40
CA ASN A 221 18.06 3.34 1.06
C ASN A 221 18.00 2.09 0.15
N PHE A 222 17.85 2.28 -1.16
CA PHE A 222 17.83 1.20 -2.16
C PHE A 222 19.18 0.96 -2.85
N THR A 223 20.28 1.49 -2.32
CA THR A 223 21.62 1.14 -2.79
C THR A 223 21.85 -0.37 -2.77
N GLY A 224 22.53 -0.88 -3.80
CA GLY A 224 22.75 -2.31 -4.02
C GLY A 224 21.67 -3.00 -4.87
N ILE A 225 20.56 -2.30 -5.17
CA ILE A 225 19.49 -2.81 -6.03
C ILE A 225 19.64 -2.19 -7.42
N GLY A 226 19.78 -3.04 -8.44
CA GLY A 226 19.90 -2.59 -9.84
C GLY A 226 18.61 -1.90 -10.31
N ARG A 227 18.72 -0.68 -10.83
CA ARG A 227 17.57 0.12 -11.31
C ARG A 227 16.95 -0.42 -12.60
N ASP A 228 17.68 -1.26 -13.30
CA ASP A 228 17.30 -1.96 -14.53
C ASP A 228 16.62 -3.32 -14.26
N LYS A 229 16.62 -3.77 -13.00
CA LYS A 229 16.00 -5.04 -12.59
C LYS A 229 14.51 -4.89 -12.35
N GLU A 230 13.80 -6.00 -12.52
CA GLU A 230 12.46 -6.14 -12.01
C GLU A 230 12.49 -6.35 -10.49
N ILE A 231 11.75 -5.53 -9.75
CA ILE A 231 11.70 -5.60 -8.29
C ILE A 231 10.36 -6.17 -7.85
N ILE A 232 10.39 -7.31 -7.17
CA ILE A 232 9.19 -7.90 -6.55
C ILE A 232 9.28 -7.65 -5.04
N VAL A 233 8.36 -6.83 -4.53
CA VAL A 233 8.29 -6.46 -3.12
C VAL A 233 7.22 -7.31 -2.43
N TYR A 234 7.52 -7.80 -1.23
CA TYR A 234 6.56 -8.48 -0.38
C TYR A 234 6.80 -8.13 1.10
N CYS A 235 5.89 -8.54 1.98
CA CYS A 235 6.06 -8.40 3.42
C CYS A 235 5.47 -9.61 4.17
N GLY A 236 4.73 -9.42 5.25
CA GLY A 236 3.95 -10.48 5.87
C GLY A 236 2.71 -10.84 5.04
N SER A 237 1.94 -9.83 4.64
CA SER A 237 0.59 -10.02 4.06
C SER A 237 0.21 -9.00 2.98
N GLY A 238 1.17 -8.32 2.35
CA GLY A 238 0.92 -7.42 1.23
C GLY A 238 0.56 -5.97 1.58
N VAL A 239 0.43 -5.63 2.86
CA VAL A 239 0.12 -4.25 3.30
C VAL A 239 1.39 -3.41 3.39
N THR A 240 2.31 -3.76 4.30
CA THR A 240 3.57 -3.03 4.54
C THR A 240 4.61 -3.18 3.43
N ALA A 241 4.32 -3.95 2.37
CA ALA A 241 5.09 -3.91 1.12
C ALA A 241 4.81 -2.63 0.31
N SER A 242 3.62 -2.04 0.48
CA SER A 242 3.14 -0.92 -0.33
C SER A 242 3.94 0.37 -0.14
N PRO A 243 4.41 0.73 1.09
CA PRO A 243 5.31 1.87 1.24
C PRO A 243 6.63 1.74 0.47
N ASN A 244 7.22 0.54 0.47
CA ASN A 244 8.41 0.27 -0.33
C ASN A 244 8.12 0.32 -1.84
N TYR A 245 6.94 -0.14 -2.29
CA TYR A 245 6.52 0.02 -3.68
C TYR A 245 6.54 1.50 -4.08
N ILE A 246 5.87 2.37 -3.30
CA ILE A 246 5.84 3.82 -3.55
C ILE A 246 7.25 4.40 -3.55
N ALA A 247 8.03 4.10 -2.51
CA ALA A 247 9.37 4.64 -2.35
C ALA A 247 10.34 4.22 -3.47
N LEU A 248 10.23 2.99 -3.99
CA LEU A 248 11.00 2.55 -5.16
C LEU A 248 10.61 3.34 -6.40
N LYS A 249 9.32 3.59 -6.63
CA LYS A 249 8.86 4.41 -7.77
C LYS A 249 9.40 5.84 -7.66
N GLU A 250 9.36 6.45 -6.47
CA GLU A 250 9.93 7.77 -6.19
C GLU A 250 11.45 7.84 -6.38
N ALA A 251 12.16 6.79 -5.96
CA ALA A 251 13.60 6.65 -6.17
C ALA A 251 13.98 6.47 -7.65
N GLY A 252 13.00 6.20 -8.53
CA GLY A 252 13.15 6.11 -9.98
C GLY A 252 13.18 4.68 -10.54
N PHE A 253 12.85 3.66 -9.74
CA PHE A 253 12.68 2.29 -10.23
C PHE A 253 11.41 2.19 -11.08
N LYS A 254 11.51 1.54 -12.23
CA LYS A 254 10.42 1.51 -13.22
C LYS A 254 9.54 0.28 -13.06
N ASP A 255 10.15 -0.90 -12.98
CA ASP A 255 9.47 -2.19 -12.91
C ASP A 255 9.43 -2.69 -11.46
N VAL A 256 8.40 -2.28 -10.74
CA VAL A 256 8.18 -2.62 -9.34
C VAL A 256 6.82 -3.30 -9.23
N LYS A 257 6.79 -4.46 -8.57
CA LYS A 257 5.62 -5.30 -8.39
C LYS A 257 5.42 -5.60 -6.90
N ILE A 258 4.18 -5.82 -6.49
CA ILE A 258 3.90 -6.41 -5.18
C ILE A 258 3.46 -7.85 -5.36
N TYR A 259 4.06 -8.76 -4.59
CA TYR A 259 3.49 -10.08 -4.33
C TYR A 259 2.53 -9.98 -3.14
N VAL A 260 1.23 -9.80 -3.43
CA VAL A 260 0.21 -9.47 -2.42
C VAL A 260 0.07 -10.53 -1.34
N GLY A 261 0.05 -11.80 -1.74
CA GLY A 261 -0.03 -12.91 -0.78
C GLY A 261 1.14 -12.90 0.22
N SER A 262 2.30 -12.42 -0.23
CA SER A 262 3.46 -12.17 0.61
C SER A 262 3.90 -13.42 1.37
N PHE A 263 4.66 -13.26 2.46
CA PHE A 263 5.19 -14.41 3.19
C PHE A 263 4.09 -15.34 3.71
N SER A 264 2.94 -14.78 4.13
CA SER A 264 1.80 -15.54 4.63
C SER A 264 1.21 -16.51 3.59
N ASP A 265 1.19 -16.11 2.32
CA ASP A 265 0.83 -17.00 1.21
C ASP A 265 1.95 -18.00 0.93
N TRP A 266 3.20 -17.54 0.88
CA TRP A 266 4.35 -18.42 0.61
C TRP A 266 4.40 -19.62 1.56
N ILE A 267 4.24 -19.38 2.87
CA ILE A 267 4.29 -20.43 3.89
C ILE A 267 3.02 -21.26 3.99
N SER A 268 1.94 -20.86 3.30
CA SER A 268 0.70 -21.64 3.25
C SER A 268 0.84 -22.93 2.44
N TYR A 269 1.86 -23.00 1.57
CA TYR A 269 2.28 -24.21 0.87
C TYR A 269 3.38 -24.90 1.69
N ASP A 270 3.12 -26.10 2.17
CA ASP A 270 4.00 -26.74 3.16
C ASP A 270 5.39 -27.10 2.60
N ASP A 271 5.47 -27.41 1.31
CA ASP A 271 6.71 -27.79 0.59
C ASP A 271 7.57 -26.59 0.14
N ASN A 272 7.10 -25.36 0.33
CA ASN A 272 7.88 -24.19 -0.06
C ASN A 272 9.09 -24.01 0.86
N PRO A 273 10.30 -23.79 0.31
CA PRO A 273 11.50 -23.59 1.10
C PRO A 273 11.49 -22.23 1.82
N ILE A 274 12.25 -22.15 2.91
CA ILE A 274 12.45 -20.95 3.73
C ILE A 274 13.94 -20.86 4.06
N GLU A 275 14.49 -19.64 4.03
CA GLU A 275 15.84 -19.31 4.50
C GLU A 275 15.80 -18.56 5.84
#